data_AF-A0A255QJ33-F1
#
_entry.id   AF-A0A255QJ33-F1
#
_cell.length_a   1.000
_cell.length_b   1.000
_cell.length_c   1.000
_cell.angle_alpha   90.00
_cell.angle_beta   90.00
_cell.angle_gamma   90.00
#
_symmetry.space_group_name_H-M   'P 1'
#
loop_
_entity.id
_entity.type
_entity.pdbx_description
1 polymer ?
#
loop_
_entity_poly.entity_id
_entity_poly.type
_entity_poly.pdbx_seq_one_letter_code
_entity_poly.pdbx_strand_id
1 'polypeptide(L)'
;MRDVPDFEEPRPEPRPQLYGRPRIDPAERRTRPLRVFLNEAEERRLREDAATAGINRHDYIRALIAGHKPQSRAGGHYDPRLLHELNAIGNNLNQAVRDVHAGSKRQRDWEALRELLEDVILRVALGPESEQDGNVH
;
A
#
# COMPACT_ATOMS: atom_id res chain seq x y z
N MET A 1 -43.76 -24.51 -42.49
CA MET A 1 -42.54 -23.67 -42.49
C MET A 1 -42.83 -22.54 -41.52
N ARG A 2 -42.25 -22.55 -40.32
CA ARG A 2 -42.45 -21.46 -39.34
C ARG A 2 -41.26 -20.51 -39.51
N ASP A 3 -41.51 -19.26 -39.84
CA ASP A 3 -40.48 -18.21 -39.85
C ASP A 3 -39.97 -18.02 -38.43
N VAL A 4 -38.68 -18.28 -38.24
CA VAL A 4 -37.95 -17.94 -37.02
C VAL A 4 -37.48 -16.49 -37.21
N PRO A 5 -37.88 -15.53 -36.36
CA PRO A 5 -37.34 -14.19 -36.44
C PRO A 5 -35.85 -14.25 -36.13
N ASP A 6 -35.05 -13.65 -37.02
CA ASP A 6 -33.61 -13.55 -36.90
C ASP A 6 -33.28 -12.57 -35.76
N PHE A 7 -33.15 -13.11 -34.54
CA PHE A 7 -32.60 -12.36 -33.43
C PHE A 7 -31.09 -12.29 -33.64
N GLU A 8 -30.62 -11.26 -34.34
CA GLU A 8 -29.22 -10.84 -34.28
C GLU A 8 -28.87 -10.60 -32.81
N GLU A 9 -28.14 -11.53 -32.20
CA GLU A 9 -27.59 -11.33 -30.87
C GLU A 9 -26.80 -10.01 -30.87
N PRO A 10 -27.06 -9.09 -29.92
CA PRO A 10 -26.29 -7.87 -29.85
C PRO A 10 -24.82 -8.25 -29.69
N ARG A 11 -24.00 -7.81 -30.66
CA ARG A 11 -22.55 -8.06 -30.66
C ARG A 11 -22.02 -7.72 -29.26
N PRO A 12 -21.32 -8.65 -28.59
CA PRO A 12 -20.84 -8.39 -27.24
C PRO A 12 -19.95 -7.14 -27.29
N GLU A 13 -20.31 -6.15 -26.47
CA GLU A 13 -19.53 -4.93 -26.30
C GLU A 13 -18.07 -5.30 -26.08
N PRO A 14 -17.12 -4.66 -26.78
CA PRO A 14 -15.71 -4.98 -26.64
C PRO A 14 -15.33 -4.78 -25.17
N ARG A 15 -14.79 -5.82 -24.54
CA ARG A 15 -14.33 -5.74 -23.15
C ARG A 15 -13.40 -4.53 -23.02
N PRO A 16 -13.57 -3.65 -22.02
CA PRO A 16 -12.69 -2.51 -21.83
C PRO A 16 -11.27 -3.03 -21.73
N GLN A 17 -10.40 -2.56 -22.62
CA GLN A 17 -8.98 -2.91 -22.59
C GLN A 17 -8.44 -2.44 -21.24
N LEU A 18 -8.04 -3.38 -20.38
CA LEU A 18 -7.38 -3.09 -19.11
C LEU A 18 -6.06 -2.38 -19.45
N TYR A 19 -6.06 -1.05 -19.40
CA TYR A 19 -4.87 -0.26 -19.58
C TYR A 19 -3.89 -0.64 -18.46
N GLY A 20 -2.77 -1.24 -18.84
CA GLY A 20 -1.61 -1.31 -17.96
C GLY A 20 -1.20 0.09 -17.50
N ARG A 21 -0.29 0.16 -16.52
CA ARG A 21 0.22 1.43 -15.96
C ARG A 21 0.48 2.45 -17.08
N PRO A 22 -0.16 3.63 -17.04
CA PRO A 22 0.04 4.66 -18.06
C PRO A 22 1.52 4.94 -18.27
N ARG A 23 1.94 5.04 -19.54
CA ARG A 23 3.32 5.41 -19.86
C ARG A 23 3.53 6.86 -19.41
N ILE A 24 4.62 7.11 -18.70
CA ILE A 24 5.01 8.47 -18.27
C ILE A 24 5.16 9.36 -19.51
N ASP A 25 4.52 10.54 -19.46
CA ASP A 25 4.60 11.55 -20.52
C ASP A 25 6.07 11.86 -20.85
N PRO A 26 6.49 11.91 -22.12
CA PRO A 26 7.85 12.32 -22.50
C PRO A 26 8.36 13.59 -21.81
N ALA A 27 7.49 14.58 -21.57
CA ALA A 27 7.84 15.83 -20.90
C ALA A 27 8.13 15.66 -19.39
N GLU A 28 7.54 14.65 -18.75
CA GLU A 28 7.77 14.34 -17.34
C GLU A 28 8.99 13.43 -17.11
N ARG A 29 9.61 12.93 -18.18
CA ARG A 29 10.76 12.04 -18.08
C ARG A 29 11.99 12.77 -17.54
N ARG A 30 12.54 12.22 -16.46
CA ARG A 30 13.77 12.71 -15.83
C ARG A 30 15.00 12.20 -16.58
N THR A 31 15.32 12.82 -17.70
CA THR A 31 16.41 12.40 -18.62
C THR A 31 17.73 13.15 -18.42
N ARG A 32 17.72 14.30 -17.72
CA ARG A 32 18.91 15.15 -17.52
C ARG A 32 19.63 14.78 -16.22
N PRO A 33 20.92 14.39 -16.26
CA PRO A 33 21.68 14.10 -15.05
C PRO A 33 22.08 15.38 -14.31
N LEU A 34 22.18 15.30 -12.98
CA LEU A 34 22.70 16.35 -12.11
C LEU A 34 23.92 15.78 -11.37
N ARG A 35 25.09 16.42 -11.52
CA ARG A 35 26.34 16.05 -10.83
C ARG A 35 26.74 17.19 -9.90
N VAL A 36 26.83 16.89 -8.61
CA VAL A 36 27.20 17.85 -7.56
C VAL A 36 28.30 17.20 -6.72
N PHE A 37 29.31 17.98 -6.37
CA PHE A 37 30.33 17.57 -5.40
C PHE A 37 29.94 18.14 -4.04
N LEU A 38 29.85 17.26 -3.05
CA LEU A 38 29.52 17.61 -1.68
C LEU A 38 30.73 17.37 -0.80
N ASN A 39 30.91 18.21 0.22
CA ASN A 39 31.82 17.90 1.30
C ASN A 39 31.20 16.85 2.24
N GLU A 40 31.99 16.34 3.18
CA GLU A 40 31.54 15.28 4.09
C GLU A 40 30.34 15.69 4.96
N ALA A 41 30.31 16.94 5.41
CA ALA A 41 29.21 17.45 6.24
C ALA A 41 27.90 17.59 5.44
N GLU A 42 27.99 18.05 4.19
CA GLU A 42 26.86 18.17 3.26
C GLU A 42 26.31 16.82 2.86
N GLU A 43 27.18 15.86 2.55
CA GLU A 43 26.80 14.48 2.21
C GLU A 43 26.10 13.79 3.38
N ARG A 44 26.66 13.93 4.59
CA ARG A 44 26.05 13.40 5.82
C ARG A 44 24.67 14.00 6.05
N ARG A 45 24.55 15.34 5.94
CA ARG A 45 23.29 16.04 6.14
C ARG A 45 22.24 15.63 5.11
N LEU A 46 22.60 15.55 3.84
CA LEU A 46 21.70 15.08 2.78
C LEU A 46 21.19 13.67 3.06
N ARG A 47 22.07 12.78 3.54
CA ARG A 47 21.71 11.40 3.87
C ARG A 47 20.76 11.35 5.07
N GLU A 48 21.06 12.08 6.14
CA GLU A 48 20.25 12.13 7.35
C GLU A 48 18.88 12.74 7.06
N ASP A 49 18.82 13.89 6.40
CA ASP A 49 17.57 14.56 6.07
C ASP A 49 16.67 13.70 5.17
N ALA A 50 17.26 13.01 4.18
CA ALA A 50 16.52 12.08 3.32
C ALA A 50 15.99 10.87 4.11
N ALA A 51 16.81 10.31 5.00
CA ALA A 51 16.41 9.20 5.86
C ALA A 51 15.28 9.59 6.82
N THR A 52 15.38 10.75 7.47
CA THR A 52 14.34 11.31 8.33
C THR A 52 13.03 11.54 7.57
N ALA A 53 13.09 11.97 6.32
CA ALA A 53 11.93 12.11 5.45
C ALA A 53 11.39 10.78 4.89
N GLY A 54 12.10 9.66 5.09
CA GLY A 54 11.72 8.34 4.59
C GLY A 54 11.78 8.22 3.06
N ILE A 55 12.66 8.99 2.40
CA ILE A 55 12.85 8.97 0.94
C ILE A 55 14.34 8.88 0.59
N ASN A 56 14.66 8.48 -0.64
CA ASN A 56 16.07 8.45 -1.06
C ASN A 56 16.62 9.86 -1.35
N ARG A 57 17.95 9.99 -1.38
CA ARG A 57 18.64 11.28 -1.63
C ARG A 57 18.19 11.98 -2.92
N HIS A 58 17.92 11.24 -3.99
CA HIS A 58 17.50 11.83 -5.25
C HIS A 58 16.10 12.43 -5.17
N ASP A 59 15.16 11.73 -4.54
CA ASP A 59 13.81 12.25 -4.31
C ASP A 59 13.81 13.43 -3.34
N TYR A 60 14.69 13.39 -2.34
CA TYR A 60 14.89 14.52 -1.44
C TYR A 60 15.37 15.78 -2.16
N ILE A 61 16.41 15.68 -3.01
CA ILE A 61 16.89 16.81 -3.83
C ILE A 61 15.78 17.31 -4.77
N ARG A 62 15.00 16.41 -5.38
CA ARG A 62 13.88 16.80 -6.26
C ARG A 62 12.80 17.56 -5.51
N ALA A 63 12.45 17.14 -4.30
CA ALA A 63 11.50 17.86 -3.46
C ALA A 63 12.00 19.26 -3.15
N LEU A 64 13.29 19.40 -2.79
CA LEU A 64 13.91 20.71 -2.56
C LEU A 64 13.87 21.60 -3.80
N ILE A 65 14.16 21.06 -4.99
CA ILE A 65 14.06 21.79 -6.27
C ILE A 65 12.62 22.28 -6.54
N ALA A 66 11.62 21.49 -6.15
CA ALA A 66 10.21 21.87 -6.23
C ALA A 66 9.77 22.85 -5.12
N GLY A 67 10.69 23.33 -4.27
CA GLY A 67 10.40 24.24 -3.16
C GLY A 67 9.72 23.55 -1.96
N HIS A 68 9.69 22.22 -1.94
CA HIS A 68 9.11 21.43 -0.85
C HIS A 68 10.25 20.95 0.05
N LYS A 69 10.17 21.18 1.36
CA LYS A 69 11.11 20.62 2.33
C LYS A 69 10.47 19.41 3.00
N PRO A 70 10.80 18.17 2.58
CA PRO A 70 10.24 16.96 3.17
C PRO A 70 10.50 16.98 4.68
N GLN A 71 9.43 17.01 5.47
CA GLN A 71 9.52 16.92 6.91
C GLN A 71 9.63 15.46 7.33
N SER A 72 10.10 15.25 8.56
CA SER A 72 10.11 13.93 9.19
C SER A 72 8.76 13.25 8.99
N ARG A 73 8.78 12.01 8.51
CA ARG A 73 7.57 11.19 8.47
C ARG A 73 7.24 10.87 9.93
N ALA A 74 6.38 11.69 10.53
CA ALA A 74 5.87 11.40 11.86
C ALA A 74 5.17 10.03 11.82
N GLY A 75 5.72 9.06 12.56
CA GLY A 75 5.07 7.77 12.82
C GLY A 75 5.72 6.56 12.15
N GLY A 76 6.51 5.84 12.96
CA GLY A 76 6.67 4.38 12.89
C GLY A 76 7.35 3.81 11.64
N HIS A 77 8.61 3.42 11.77
CA HIS A 77 9.10 2.28 11.01
C HIS A 77 8.28 1.05 11.43
N TYR A 78 7.22 0.72 10.70
CA TYR A 78 6.50 -0.53 10.88
C TYR A 78 7.45 -1.69 10.55
N ASP A 79 7.46 -2.74 11.36
CA ASP A 79 8.24 -3.94 11.09
C ASP A 79 7.83 -4.51 9.72
N PRO A 80 8.75 -4.66 8.74
CA PRO A 80 8.44 -5.29 7.47
C PRO A 80 7.82 -6.69 7.60
N ARG A 81 8.10 -7.41 8.70
CA ARG A 81 7.45 -8.69 9.02
C ARG A 81 5.97 -8.50 9.33
N LEU A 82 5.63 -7.49 10.11
CA LEU A 82 4.23 -7.15 10.42
C LEU A 82 3.46 -6.77 9.15
N LEU A 83 4.07 -5.99 8.26
CA LEU A 83 3.45 -5.64 6.96
C LEU A 83 3.27 -6.87 6.06
N HIS A 84 4.20 -7.83 6.10
CA HIS A 84 4.09 -9.08 5.37
C HIS A 84 2.96 -9.95 5.93
N GLU A 85 2.86 -10.07 7.25
CA GLU A 85 1.80 -10.82 7.94
C GLU A 85 0.42 -10.21 7.65
N LEU A 86 0.29 -8.89 7.71
CA LEU A 86 -0.95 -8.19 7.34
C LEU A 86 -1.36 -8.45 5.89
N ASN A 87 -0.39 -8.46 4.96
CA ASN A 87 -0.66 -8.80 3.55
C ASN A 87 -1.10 -10.26 3.39
N ALA A 88 -0.49 -11.20 4.13
CA ALA A 88 -0.88 -12.60 4.10
C ALA A 88 -2.33 -12.78 4.61
N ILE A 89 -2.68 -12.11 5.71
CA ILE A 89 -4.05 -12.11 6.27
C ILE A 89 -5.04 -11.53 5.26
N GLY A 90 -4.74 -10.39 4.65
CA GLY A 90 -5.59 -9.76 3.64
C GLY A 90 -5.81 -10.64 2.41
N ASN A 91 -4.77 -11.36 1.96
CA ASN A 91 -4.87 -12.31 0.85
C ASN A 91 -5.77 -13.50 1.18
N ASN A 92 -5.63 -14.07 2.39
CA ASN A 92 -6.46 -15.18 2.85
C ASN A 92 -7.94 -14.76 2.96
N LEU A 93 -8.21 -13.55 3.46
CA LEU A 93 -9.55 -12.97 3.49
C LEU A 93 -10.12 -12.83 2.06
N ASN A 94 -9.33 -12.29 1.12
CA ASN A 94 -9.74 -12.14 -0.27
C ASN A 94 -9.99 -13.47 -0.99
N GLN A 95 -9.34 -14.56 -0.58
CA GLN A 95 -9.61 -15.90 -1.10
C GLN A 95 -10.93 -16.43 -0.53
N ALA A 96 -11.12 -16.33 0.78
CA ALA A 96 -12.32 -16.84 1.41
C ALA A 96 -13.59 -16.04 1.03
N VAL A 97 -13.50 -14.74 0.74
CA VAL A 97 -14.59 -13.95 0.12
C VAL A 97 -14.89 -14.42 -1.31
N ARG A 98 -13.87 -14.75 -2.11
CA ARG A 98 -14.06 -15.32 -3.45
C ARG A 98 -14.74 -16.69 -3.39
N ASP A 99 -14.34 -17.52 -2.44
CA ASP A 99 -14.92 -18.86 -2.24
C ASP A 99 -16.39 -18.79 -1.79
N VAL A 100 -16.77 -17.75 -1.05
CA VAL A 100 -18.17 -17.46 -0.67
C VAL A 100 -18.99 -16.95 -1.84
N HIS A 101 -18.46 -15.98 -2.61
CA HIS A 101 -19.12 -15.52 -3.84
C HIS A 101 -19.25 -16.63 -4.88
N ALA A 102 -18.40 -17.66 -4.83
CA ALA A 102 -18.50 -18.87 -5.65
C ALA A 102 -19.58 -19.87 -5.17
N GLY A 103 -20.37 -19.55 -4.14
CA GLY A 103 -21.59 -20.28 -3.77
C GLY A 103 -21.52 -21.14 -2.50
N SER A 104 -20.62 -20.85 -1.56
CA SER A 104 -20.47 -21.65 -0.34
C SER A 104 -21.32 -21.13 0.84
N LYS A 105 -22.16 -22.03 1.40
CA LYS A 105 -23.13 -21.79 2.50
C LYS A 105 -22.48 -21.57 3.88
N ARG A 106 -21.70 -20.49 4.08
CA ARG A 106 -21.07 -20.18 5.39
C ARG A 106 -21.19 -18.71 5.78
N GLN A 107 -22.39 -18.15 5.71
CA GLN A 107 -22.61 -16.73 6.04
C GLN A 107 -22.39 -16.40 7.53
N ARG A 108 -22.57 -17.37 8.44
CA ARG A 108 -22.38 -17.22 9.90
C ARG A 108 -20.93 -17.17 10.37
N ASP A 109 -19.98 -17.73 9.61
CA ASP A 109 -18.57 -17.80 10.04
C ASP A 109 -17.85 -16.44 9.91
N TRP A 110 -18.46 -15.48 9.19
CA TRP A 110 -17.85 -14.19 8.85
C TRP A 110 -17.98 -13.11 9.92
N GLU A 111 -19.06 -13.13 10.69
CA GLU A 111 -19.24 -12.20 11.81
C GLU A 111 -18.22 -12.51 12.92
N ALA A 112 -18.04 -13.79 13.25
CA ALA A 112 -17.04 -14.24 14.21
C ALA A 112 -15.60 -13.97 13.74
N LEU A 113 -15.30 -14.16 12.44
CA LEU A 113 -13.98 -13.84 11.88
C LEU A 113 -13.70 -12.33 11.90
N ARG A 114 -14.71 -11.51 11.61
CA ARG A 114 -14.59 -10.05 11.66
C ARG A 114 -14.26 -9.57 13.06
N GLU A 115 -14.99 -10.04 14.08
CA GLU A 115 -14.75 -9.65 15.47
C GLU A 115 -13.35 -10.05 15.94
N LEU A 116 -12.90 -11.27 15.59
CA LEU A 116 -11.56 -11.75 15.94
C LEU A 116 -10.46 -10.93 15.26
N LEU A 117 -10.65 -10.55 13.99
CA LEU A 117 -9.70 -9.70 13.27
C LEU A 117 -9.64 -8.29 13.84
N GLU A 118 -10.79 -7.73 14.22
CA GLU A 118 -10.86 -6.40 14.83
C GLU A 118 -10.13 -6.35 16.18
N ASP A 119 -10.31 -7.38 17.02
CA ASP A 119 -9.58 -7.54 18.29
C ASP A 119 -8.06 -7.61 18.10
N VAL A 120 -7.60 -8.45 17.17
CA VAL A 120 -6.17 -8.61 16.87
C VAL A 120 -5.56 -7.31 16.32
N ILE A 121 -6.27 -6.63 15.41
CA ILE A 121 -5.80 -5.35 14.85
C ILE A 121 -5.71 -4.29 15.94
N LEU A 122 -6.71 -4.19 16.82
CA LEU A 122 -6.70 -3.23 17.93
C LEU A 122 -5.54 -3.50 18.88
N ARG A 123 -5.28 -4.76 19.22
CA ARG A 123 -4.19 -5.17 20.12
C ARG A 123 -2.80 -4.88 19.56
N VAL A 124 -2.64 -5.02 18.24
CA VAL A 124 -1.38 -4.71 17.54
C VAL A 124 -1.21 -3.20 17.35
N ALA A 125 -2.29 -2.47 17.06
CA ALA A 125 -2.25 -1.03 16.80
C ALA A 125 -2.06 -0.19 18.08
N LEU A 126 -2.59 -0.65 19.22
CA LEU A 126 -2.51 0.06 20.50
C LEU A 126 -1.27 -0.32 21.33
N GLY A 127 -0.55 -1.38 20.93
CA GLY A 127 0.59 -1.93 21.68
C GLY A 127 0.15 -2.71 22.92
N PRO A 128 1.03 -3.55 23.51
CA PRO A 128 0.73 -4.17 24.79
C PRO A 128 0.54 -3.05 25.82
N GLU A 129 -0.61 -3.03 26.50
CA GLU A 129 -0.82 -2.25 27.73
C GLU A 129 0.44 -2.45 28.58
N SER A 130 1.22 -1.36 28.74
CA SER A 130 2.40 -1.37 29.57
C SER A 130 1.96 -1.79 30.97
N GLU A 131 2.33 -3.00 31.39
CA GLU A 131 2.31 -3.42 32.78
C GLU A 131 3.13 -2.38 33.55
N GLN A 132 2.44 -1.44 34.19
CA GLN A 132 3.06 -0.47 35.07
C GLN A 132 3.58 -1.22 36.30
N ASP A 133 4.91 -1.28 36.36
CA ASP A 133 5.77 -1.44 37.53
C ASP A 133 5.03 -1.38 38.88
N GLY A 134 4.65 -2.56 39.36
CA GLY A 134 4.46 -2.83 40.78
C GLY A 134 5.73 -3.44 41.37
N ASN A 135 6.87 -2.74 41.32
CA ASN A 135 8.09 -3.18 42.01
C ASN A 135 8.40 -2.28 43.21
N VAL A 136 7.88 -2.73 44.35
CA VAL A 136 8.45 -2.75 45.70
C VAL A 136 9.68 -1.85 45.94
N HIS A 137 9.48 -0.82 46.77
CA HIS A 137 10.41 -0.47 47.84
C HIS A 137 9.67 -0.18 49.13
#